data_AF-A0A969N8Y2-F1
#
_entry.id   AF-A0A969N8Y2-F1
#
_cell.length_a   1.000
_cell.length_b   1.000
_cell.length_c   1.000
_cell.angle_alpha   90.00
_cell.angle_beta   90.00
_cell.angle_gamma   90.00
#
_symmetry.space_group_name_H-M   'P 1'
#
loop_
_entity.id
_entity.type
_entity.pdbx_description
1 polymer ?
#
loop_
_entity_poly.entity_id
_entity_poly.type
_entity_poly.pdbx_seq_one_letter_code
_entity_poly.pdbx_strand_id
1 'polypeptide(L)'
;PPLIYALLGAADVALTEALVGTMLSVTLYAVAVRSSMSLRLGVLEGEGSSPSDPYQSLLAGLRKLLLAHHIRLEPIAYPTPQALQTALMAKDIHAICVAHNTSPHNIKLPDSPLQDTHVLLSPGQAPFLLQTRVHRLYDLIRANLTEPLSLGVEVTYIDPAAWVQPDPLELRDGIPESVEVGA
;
A
#
# COMPACT_ATOMS: atom_id res chain seq x y z
N PRO A 1 35.11 58.04 -12.62
CA PRO A 1 34.08 57.98 -11.55
C PRO A 1 32.70 57.38 -11.90
N PRO A 2 32.12 57.48 -13.12
CA PRO A 2 30.74 56.98 -13.35
C PRO A 2 30.62 55.46 -13.54
N LEU A 3 31.70 54.77 -13.94
CA LEU A 3 31.66 53.32 -14.22
C LEU A 3 31.44 52.45 -12.96
N ILE A 4 31.93 52.89 -11.80
CA ILE A 4 31.82 52.14 -10.54
C ILE A 4 30.37 52.09 -10.06
N TYR A 5 29.61 53.18 -10.23
CA TYR A 5 28.20 53.25 -9.85
C TYR A 5 27.30 52.43 -10.77
N ALA A 6 27.61 52.38 -12.06
CA ALA A 6 26.90 51.51 -13.00
C ALA A 6 27.11 50.02 -12.68
N LEU A 7 28.34 49.65 -12.29
CA LEU A 7 28.66 48.27 -11.89
C LEU A 7 27.96 47.87 -10.58
N LEU A 8 27.91 48.77 -9.60
CA LEU A 8 27.26 48.52 -8.31
C LEU A 8 25.74 48.38 -8.45
N GLY A 9 25.11 49.26 -9.25
CA GLY A 9 23.68 49.14 -9.56
C GLY A 9 23.33 47.88 -10.37
N ALA A 10 24.20 47.45 -11.28
CA ALA A 10 24.02 46.21 -12.03
C ALA A 10 24.17 44.95 -11.14
N ALA A 11 25.06 44.98 -10.16
CA ALA A 11 25.26 43.89 -9.21
C ALA A 11 24.05 43.67 -8.31
N ASP A 12 23.41 44.74 -7.83
CA ASP A 12 22.21 44.65 -6.99
C ASP A 12 21.00 44.08 -7.75
N VAL A 13 20.86 44.44 -9.03
CA VAL A 13 19.84 43.86 -9.92
C VAL A 13 20.09 42.38 -10.14
N ALA A 14 21.33 41.99 -10.49
CA ALA A 14 21.69 40.59 -10.67
C ALA A 14 21.49 39.74 -9.40
N LEU A 15 21.79 40.29 -8.22
CA LEU A 15 21.58 39.63 -6.94
C LEU A 15 20.09 39.39 -6.65
N THR A 16 19.25 40.40 -6.88
CA THR A 16 17.81 40.29 -6.64
C THR A 16 17.14 39.35 -7.64
N GLU A 17 17.53 39.39 -8.91
CA GLU A 17 17.08 38.43 -9.92
C GLU A 17 17.47 36.99 -9.57
N ALA A 18 18.70 36.77 -9.11
CA ALA A 18 19.15 35.46 -8.65
C ALA A 18 18.38 34.98 -7.40
N LEU A 19 18.10 35.89 -6.46
CA LEU A 19 17.34 35.57 -5.24
C LEU A 19 15.87 35.23 -5.58
N VAL A 20 15.22 36.01 -6.44
CA VAL A 20 13.86 35.72 -6.89
C VAL A 20 13.80 34.41 -7.68
N GLY A 21 14.77 34.17 -8.56
CA GLY A 21 14.87 32.92 -9.32
C GLY A 21 15.05 31.68 -8.44
N THR A 22 15.87 31.77 -7.39
CA THR A 22 16.06 30.67 -6.43
C THR A 22 14.84 30.49 -5.53
N MET A 23 14.21 31.56 -5.04
CA MET A 23 12.98 31.49 -4.26
C MET A 23 11.85 30.82 -5.06
N LEU A 24 11.67 31.21 -6.33
CA LEU A 24 10.69 30.61 -7.22
C LEU A 24 11.03 29.14 -7.49
N SER A 25 12.30 28.81 -7.75
CA SER A 25 12.73 27.43 -8.00
C SER A 25 12.50 26.52 -6.78
N VAL A 26 12.86 26.96 -5.57
CA VAL A 26 12.63 26.23 -4.33
C VAL A 26 11.13 26.05 -4.08
N THR A 27 10.32 27.08 -4.35
CA THR A 27 8.86 27.01 -4.20
C THR A 27 8.25 25.98 -5.16
N LEU A 28 8.63 26.02 -6.44
CA LEU A 28 8.16 25.06 -7.43
C LEU A 28 8.61 23.63 -7.10
N TYR A 29 9.85 23.46 -6.63
CA TYR A 29 10.33 22.17 -6.15
C TYR A 29 9.49 21.64 -4.99
N ALA A 30 9.22 22.47 -3.96
CA ALA A 30 8.40 22.08 -2.82
C ALA A 30 6.97 21.70 -3.25
N VAL A 31 6.36 22.47 -4.16
CA VAL A 31 5.04 22.17 -4.72
C VAL A 31 5.05 20.87 -5.51
N ALA A 32 6.06 20.66 -6.35
CA ALA A 32 6.20 19.44 -7.15
C ALA A 32 6.36 18.20 -6.26
N VAL A 33 7.23 18.25 -5.25
CA VAL A 33 7.42 17.15 -4.28
C VAL A 33 6.10 16.83 -3.59
N ARG A 34 5.44 17.85 -3.01
CA ARG A 34 4.15 17.67 -2.33
C ARG A 34 3.08 17.11 -3.27
N SER A 35 3.08 17.52 -4.54
CA SER A 35 2.13 17.04 -5.55
C SER A 35 2.44 15.62 -6.05
N SER A 36 3.67 15.12 -5.88
CA SER A 36 4.10 13.80 -6.35
C SER A 36 3.88 12.65 -5.36
N MET A 37 3.43 12.95 -4.13
CA MET A 37 3.27 11.93 -3.08
C MET A 37 2.04 11.05 -3.35
N SER A 38 2.27 9.84 -3.84
CA SER A 38 1.25 8.82 -4.05
C SER A 38 1.61 7.53 -3.32
N LEU A 39 0.59 6.87 -2.79
CA LEU A 39 0.66 5.55 -2.20
C LEU A 39 -0.07 4.56 -3.11
N ARG A 40 0.70 3.75 -3.81
CA ARG A 40 0.20 2.59 -4.55
C ARG A 40 -0.14 1.44 -3.61
N LEU A 41 -1.43 1.16 -3.47
CA LEU A 41 -1.97 0.07 -2.66
C LEU A 41 -2.39 -1.06 -3.59
N GLY A 42 -1.76 -2.22 -3.46
CA GLY A 42 -2.19 -3.42 -4.17
C GLY A 42 -3.43 -4.03 -3.51
N VAL A 43 -4.38 -4.46 -4.35
CA VAL A 43 -5.65 -5.07 -3.96
C VAL A 43 -5.88 -6.31 -4.83
N LEU A 44 -6.55 -7.33 -4.32
CA LEU A 44 -6.87 -8.51 -5.13
C LEU A 44 -8.09 -8.23 -6.02
N GLU A 45 -8.07 -8.68 -7.27
CA GLU A 45 -9.23 -8.61 -8.16
C GLU A 45 -10.42 -9.34 -7.54
N GLY A 46 -11.56 -8.65 -7.44
CA GLY A 46 -12.78 -9.15 -6.80
C GLY A 46 -13.04 -8.56 -5.41
N GLU A 47 -12.03 -8.02 -4.72
CA GLU A 47 -12.25 -7.27 -3.48
C GLU A 47 -12.75 -5.84 -3.79
N GLY A 48 -13.84 -5.41 -3.15
CA GLY A 48 -14.41 -4.07 -3.36
C GLY A 48 -15.32 -3.90 -4.57
N SER A 49 -15.74 -4.99 -5.23
CA SER A 49 -16.68 -4.96 -6.37
C SER A 49 -18.10 -4.55 -5.98
N SER A 50 -18.44 -4.62 -4.69
CA SER A 50 -19.77 -4.25 -4.18
C SER A 50 -19.70 -2.92 -3.42
N PRO A 51 -20.65 -1.99 -3.64
CA PRO A 51 -20.67 -0.68 -2.97
C PRO A 51 -20.96 -0.77 -1.46
N SER A 52 -21.51 -1.90 -0.98
CA SER A 52 -21.75 -2.19 0.44
C SER A 52 -20.61 -2.98 1.09
N ASP A 53 -19.48 -3.15 0.40
CA ASP A 53 -18.35 -3.92 0.89
C ASP A 53 -17.66 -3.15 2.04
N PRO A 54 -17.46 -3.75 3.23
CA PRO A 54 -16.68 -3.14 4.31
C PRO A 54 -15.29 -2.66 3.84
N TYR A 55 -14.76 -3.27 2.77
CA TYR A 55 -13.54 -2.85 2.11
C TYR A 55 -13.59 -1.41 1.57
N GLN A 56 -14.71 -0.98 0.97
CA GLN A 56 -14.84 0.39 0.44
C GLN A 56 -14.86 1.43 1.55
N SER A 57 -15.50 1.11 2.68
CA SER A 57 -15.50 1.96 3.88
C SER A 57 -14.10 2.12 4.46
N LEU A 58 -13.33 1.02 4.50
CA LEU A 58 -11.93 1.04 4.90
C LEU A 58 -11.09 1.90 3.95
N LEU A 59 -11.20 1.70 2.64
CA LEU A 59 -10.49 2.50 1.64
C LEU A 59 -10.84 3.98 1.73
N ALA A 60 -12.11 4.32 1.98
CA ALA A 60 -12.54 5.71 2.17
C ALA A 60 -11.88 6.32 3.43
N GLY A 61 -11.81 5.56 4.53
CA GLY A 61 -11.11 5.95 5.74
C GLY A 61 -9.61 6.18 5.52
N LEU A 62 -8.94 5.24 4.85
CA LEU A 62 -7.52 5.35 4.49
C LEU A 62 -7.26 6.53 3.55
N ARG A 63 -8.11 6.76 2.54
CA ARG A 63 -8.03 7.94 1.66
C ARG A 63 -8.09 9.23 2.47
N LYS A 64 -9.04 9.35 3.40
CA LYS A 64 -9.19 10.55 4.23
C LYS A 64 -7.96 10.78 5.11
N LEU A 65 -7.44 9.72 5.73
CA LEU A 65 -6.23 9.77 6.55
C LEU A 65 -5.02 10.21 5.72
N LEU A 66 -4.79 9.58 4.57
CA LEU A 66 -3.64 9.87 3.72
C LEU A 66 -3.72 11.27 3.08
N LEU A 67 -4.92 11.72 2.71
CA LEU A 67 -5.15 13.08 2.20
C LEU A 67 -4.79 14.16 3.23
N ALA A 68 -5.07 13.93 4.52
CA ALA A 68 -4.66 14.85 5.59
C ALA A 68 -3.14 15.02 5.66
N HIS A 69 -2.39 14.05 5.14
CA HIS A 69 -0.94 14.05 5.03
C HIS A 69 -0.42 14.29 3.60
N HIS A 70 -1.27 14.78 2.69
CA HIS A 70 -0.93 15.05 1.28
C HIS A 70 -0.47 13.82 0.48
N ILE A 71 -0.84 12.62 0.91
CA ILE A 71 -0.57 11.37 0.20
C ILE A 71 -1.83 10.95 -0.55
N ARG A 72 -1.72 10.78 -1.86
CA ARG A 72 -2.82 10.27 -2.70
C ARG A 72 -2.84 8.74 -2.67
N LEU A 73 -3.97 8.12 -2.31
CA LEU A 73 -4.12 6.67 -2.39
C LEU A 73 -4.50 6.22 -3.81
N GLU A 74 -3.72 5.30 -4.37
CA GLU A 74 -3.92 4.70 -5.69
C GLU A 74 -4.08 3.17 -5.56
N PRO A 75 -5.32 2.65 -5.55
CA PRO A 75 -5.54 1.21 -5.55
C PRO A 75 -5.19 0.60 -6.92
N ILE A 76 -4.44 -0.50 -6.93
CA ILE A 76 -4.05 -1.26 -8.12
C ILE A 76 -4.49 -2.70 -7.92
N ALA A 77 -5.35 -3.20 -8.80
CA ALA A 77 -5.84 -4.56 -8.73
C ALA A 77 -4.82 -5.56 -9.30
N TYR A 78 -4.70 -6.71 -8.64
CA TYR A 78 -3.85 -7.83 -9.08
C TYR A 78 -4.69 -9.11 -9.17
N PRO A 79 -4.45 -9.96 -10.17
CA PRO A 79 -5.26 -11.15 -10.40
C PRO A 79 -4.99 -12.28 -9.40
N THR A 80 -3.80 -12.31 -8.78
CA THR A 80 -3.41 -13.37 -7.85
C THR A 80 -2.68 -12.80 -6.63
N PRO A 81 -2.80 -13.46 -5.45
CA PRO A 81 -2.05 -13.06 -4.27
C PRO A 81 -0.54 -13.20 -4.47
N GLN A 82 -0.08 -14.16 -5.29
CA GLN A 82 1.35 -14.27 -5.63
C GLN A 82 1.84 -13.07 -6.43
N ALA A 83 1.08 -12.60 -7.43
CA ALA A 83 1.43 -11.40 -8.19
C ALA A 83 1.44 -10.14 -7.30
N LEU A 84 0.47 -10.04 -6.39
CA LEU A 84 0.38 -8.97 -5.40
C LEU A 84 1.59 -8.94 -4.47
N GLN A 85 1.97 -10.09 -3.91
CA GLN A 85 3.14 -10.22 -3.05
C GLN A 85 4.44 -9.93 -3.82
N THR A 86 4.56 -10.46 -5.04
CA THR A 86 5.72 -10.21 -5.91
C THR A 86 5.85 -8.72 -6.21
N ALA A 87 4.76 -8.01 -6.52
CA ALA A 87 4.78 -6.57 -6.76
C ALA A 87 5.17 -5.77 -5.51
N LEU A 88 4.76 -6.21 -4.31
CA LEU A 88 5.18 -5.58 -3.06
C LEU A 88 6.69 -5.72 -2.84
N MET A 89 7.25 -6.91 -3.12
CA MET A 89 8.67 -7.19 -2.97
C MET A 89 9.52 -6.51 -4.05
N ALA A 90 9.02 -6.47 -5.30
CA ALA A 90 9.61 -5.77 -6.43
C ALA A 90 9.55 -4.24 -6.28
N LYS A 91 8.86 -3.72 -5.25
CA LYS A 91 8.70 -2.29 -4.94
C LYS A 91 7.79 -1.52 -5.89
N ASP A 92 7.07 -2.20 -6.79
CA ASP A 92 6.09 -1.60 -7.72
C ASP A 92 4.88 -1.01 -6.99
N ILE A 93 4.54 -1.61 -5.84
CA ILE A 93 3.56 -1.11 -4.88
C ILE A 93 4.21 -0.90 -3.51
N HIS A 94 3.52 -0.15 -2.66
CA HIS A 94 4.04 0.27 -1.35
C HIS A 94 3.39 -0.51 -0.20
N ALA A 95 2.14 -0.90 -0.40
CA ALA A 95 1.36 -1.63 0.56
C ALA A 95 0.39 -2.57 -0.16
N ILE A 96 -0.10 -3.59 0.56
CA ILE A 96 -1.18 -4.48 0.13
C ILE A 96 -2.25 -4.51 1.21
N CYS A 97 -3.51 -4.61 0.81
CA CYS A 97 -4.62 -4.86 1.73
C CYS A 97 -5.26 -6.18 1.36
N VAL A 98 -5.37 -7.09 2.33
CA VAL A 98 -5.91 -8.44 2.15
C VAL A 98 -6.94 -8.70 3.24
N ALA A 99 -8.10 -9.25 2.90
CA ALA A 99 -9.06 -9.69 3.91
C ALA A 99 -8.55 -10.94 4.67
N HIS A 100 -8.76 -10.98 5.98
CA HIS A 100 -8.25 -12.04 6.86
C HIS A 100 -8.82 -13.44 6.53
N ASN A 101 -9.89 -13.50 5.75
CA ASN A 101 -10.56 -14.72 5.28
C ASN A 101 -9.92 -15.34 4.02
N THR A 102 -8.99 -14.66 3.34
CA THR A 102 -8.20 -15.25 2.24
C THR A 102 -6.92 -15.91 2.78
N SER A 103 -7.06 -16.74 3.83
CA SER A 103 -6.04 -17.75 4.09
C SER A 103 -6.09 -18.77 2.94
N PRO A 104 -4.94 -19.22 2.40
CA PRO A 104 -4.89 -20.14 1.26
C PRO A 104 -5.38 -21.57 1.56
N HIS A 105 -6.03 -21.81 2.70
CA HIS A 105 -6.46 -23.15 3.12
C HIS A 105 -7.98 -23.40 3.05
N ASN A 106 -8.79 -22.46 2.56
CA ASN A 106 -10.23 -22.73 2.41
C ASN A 106 -10.65 -22.87 0.94
N ILE A 107 -10.03 -23.82 0.23
CA ILE A 107 -10.67 -24.43 -0.94
C ILE A 107 -11.77 -25.34 -0.40
N LYS A 108 -12.94 -24.75 -0.10
CA LYS A 108 -14.16 -25.53 0.07
C LYS A 108 -14.61 -25.97 -1.32
N LEU A 109 -14.57 -27.29 -1.54
CA LEU A 109 -15.15 -27.98 -2.69
C LEU A 109 -16.58 -27.44 -2.99
N PRO A 110 -16.92 -27.15 -4.24
CA PRO A 110 -18.18 -26.53 -4.60
C PRO A 110 -19.29 -27.57 -4.76
N ASP A 111 -19.78 -28.17 -3.67
CA ASP A 111 -20.99 -29.01 -3.71
C ASP A 111 -21.72 -28.98 -2.37
N SER A 112 -22.36 -27.85 -2.05
CA SER A 112 -23.54 -27.82 -1.19
C SER A 112 -24.30 -26.52 -1.40
N PRO A 113 -25.54 -26.55 -1.92
CA PRO A 113 -26.37 -25.37 -1.99
C PRO A 113 -26.90 -25.08 -0.58
N LEU A 114 -26.99 -23.79 -0.23
CA LEU A 114 -27.50 -23.25 1.04
C LEU A 114 -26.47 -23.21 2.18
N GLN A 115 -25.58 -22.22 2.12
CA GLN A 115 -25.07 -21.59 3.33
C GLN A 115 -24.80 -20.11 3.07
N ASP A 116 -25.81 -19.29 3.41
CA ASP A 116 -25.62 -17.93 3.91
C ASP A 116 -24.62 -17.98 5.06
N THR A 117 -23.33 -18.02 4.73
CA THR A 117 -22.28 -18.02 5.73
C THR A 117 -22.02 -16.56 6.07
N HIS A 118 -22.89 -15.99 6.91
CA HIS A 118 -22.47 -14.93 7.82
C HIS A 118 -21.38 -15.54 8.71
N VAL A 119 -20.13 -15.49 8.24
CA VAL A 119 -18.96 -15.86 9.02
C VAL A 119 -18.90 -14.86 10.16
N LEU A 120 -19.34 -15.28 11.34
CA LEU A 120 -19.10 -14.57 12.59
C LEU A 120 -17.58 -14.46 12.75
N LEU A 121 -17.05 -13.29 12.43
CA LEU A 121 -15.70 -12.90 12.84
C LEU A 121 -15.57 -13.23 14.33
N SER A 122 -14.55 -13.98 14.71
CA SER A 122 -14.22 -14.16 16.13
C SER A 122 -14.18 -12.77 16.78
N PRO A 123 -14.88 -12.55 17.91
CA PRO A 123 -14.99 -11.23 18.50
C PRO A 123 -13.60 -10.74 18.91
N GLY A 124 -12.99 -9.88 18.10
CA GLY A 124 -11.67 -9.29 18.33
C GLY A 124 -10.66 -9.37 17.18
N GLN A 125 -10.96 -10.01 16.05
CA GLN A 125 -10.03 -10.12 14.93
C GLN A 125 -10.35 -9.12 13.81
N ALA A 126 -9.38 -8.29 13.45
CA ALA A 126 -9.56 -7.29 12.40
C ALA A 126 -9.82 -7.99 11.05
N PRO A 127 -10.89 -7.63 10.32
CA PRO A 127 -11.27 -8.30 9.07
C PRO A 127 -10.26 -8.07 7.92
N PHE A 128 -9.41 -7.07 8.02
CA PHE A 128 -8.42 -6.74 6.98
C PHE A 128 -7.02 -6.61 7.56
N LEU A 129 -6.03 -7.03 6.77
CA LEU A 129 -4.61 -6.90 7.04
C LEU A 129 -3.99 -5.96 6.01
N LEU A 130 -3.41 -4.86 6.48
CA LEU A 130 -2.65 -3.90 5.68
C LEU A 130 -1.16 -4.13 5.90
N GLN A 131 -0.48 -4.66 4.89
CA GLN A 131 0.96 -4.84 4.95
C GLN A 131 1.67 -3.74 4.17
N THR A 132 2.72 -3.15 4.73
CA THR A 132 3.49 -2.10 4.08
C THR A 132 4.99 -2.33 4.22
N ARG A 133 5.74 -2.01 3.17
CA ARG A 133 7.21 -2.00 3.18
C ARG A 133 7.81 -0.65 3.60
N VAL A 134 6.98 0.38 3.70
CA VAL A 134 7.43 1.75 3.99
C VAL A 134 7.27 2.01 5.47
N HIS A 135 8.39 2.03 6.21
CA HIS A 135 8.39 2.21 7.66
C HIS A 135 7.67 3.51 8.10
N ARG A 136 7.93 4.61 7.39
CA ARG A 136 7.25 5.89 7.69
C ARG A 136 5.74 5.83 7.51
N LEU A 137 5.27 5.03 6.55
CA LEU A 137 3.85 4.81 6.32
C LEU A 137 3.24 3.95 7.43
N TYR A 138 3.96 2.91 7.86
CA TYR A 138 3.57 2.09 9.00
C TYR A 138 3.35 2.95 10.26
N ASP A 139 4.32 3.79 10.61
CA ASP A 139 4.22 4.67 11.77
C ASP A 139 3.07 5.66 11.63
N LEU A 140 2.92 6.27 10.45
CA LEU A 140 1.88 7.26 10.17
C LEU A 140 0.49 6.65 10.31
N ILE A 141 0.27 5.47 9.71
CA ILE A 141 -1.04 4.81 9.79
C ILE A 141 -1.28 4.37 11.22
N ARG A 142 -0.33 3.69 11.86
CA ARG A 142 -0.45 3.21 13.25
C ARG A 142 -0.75 4.33 14.24
N ALA A 143 -0.08 5.48 14.11
CA ALA A 143 -0.30 6.63 14.99
C ALA A 143 -1.66 7.33 14.79
N ASN A 144 -2.28 7.15 13.62
CA ASN A 144 -3.53 7.83 13.25
C ASN A 144 -4.72 6.86 13.06
N LEU A 145 -4.57 5.59 13.46
CA LEU A 145 -5.69 4.66 13.56
C LEU A 145 -6.66 5.16 14.63
N THR A 146 -7.74 5.77 14.19
CA THR A 146 -8.85 6.20 15.04
C THR A 146 -9.94 5.13 15.01
N GLU A 147 -10.64 4.89 16.12
CA GLU A 147 -11.89 4.09 16.19
C GLU A 147 -12.89 4.70 15.19
N PRO A 148 -13.11 4.14 13.97
CA PRO A 148 -13.44 2.74 13.68
C PRO A 148 -12.46 1.96 12.77
N LEU A 149 -11.38 2.58 12.28
CA LEU A 149 -10.37 1.91 11.45
C LEU A 149 -9.51 0.92 12.24
N SER A 150 -9.28 1.21 13.53
CA SER A 150 -8.54 0.33 14.45
C SER A 150 -9.21 -1.03 14.66
N LEU A 151 -10.54 -1.09 14.60
CA LEU A 151 -11.31 -2.33 14.72
C LEU A 151 -11.38 -3.11 13.40
N GLY A 152 -11.18 -2.41 12.27
CA GLY A 152 -11.32 -2.93 10.92
C GLY A 152 -10.02 -3.39 10.27
N VAL A 153 -8.86 -2.88 10.69
CA VAL A 153 -7.56 -3.12 10.04
C VAL A 153 -6.45 -3.42 11.05
N GLU A 154 -5.73 -4.51 10.79
CA GLU A 154 -4.41 -4.78 11.37
C GLU A 154 -3.33 -4.26 10.41
N VAL A 155 -2.28 -3.62 10.93
CA VAL A 155 -1.20 -3.06 10.10
C VAL A 155 0.14 -3.74 10.43
N THR A 156 0.82 -4.26 9.41
CA THR A 156 2.10 -4.97 9.55
C THR A 156 3.17 -4.34 8.68
N TYR A 157 4.39 -4.25 9.22
CA TYR A 157 5.58 -3.85 8.47
C TYR A 157 6.30 -5.10 7.93
N ILE A 158 6.63 -5.10 6.64
CA ILE A 158 7.46 -6.14 6.02
C ILE A 158 8.76 -5.51 5.58
N ASP A 159 9.87 -6.09 6.01
CA ASP A 159 11.17 -5.73 5.49
C ASP A 159 11.43 -6.47 4.17
N PRO A 160 11.49 -5.79 3.01
CA PRO A 160 11.75 -6.44 1.73
C PRO A 160 13.16 -7.05 1.66
N ALA A 161 14.11 -6.61 2.49
CA ALA A 161 15.45 -7.19 2.53
C ALA A 161 15.48 -8.54 3.25
N ALA A 162 14.48 -8.83 4.09
CA ALA A 162 14.35 -10.10 4.81
C ALA A 162 13.52 -11.14 4.03
N TRP A 163 12.96 -10.78 2.87
CA TRP A 163 12.13 -11.70 2.10
C TRP A 163 12.98 -12.67 1.28
N VAL A 164 12.89 -13.94 1.63
CA VAL A 164 13.37 -15.06 0.81
C VAL A 164 12.17 -15.54 0.01
N GLN A 165 12.27 -15.48 -1.31
CA GLN A 165 11.24 -16.01 -2.20
C GLN A 165 11.09 -17.52 -1.93
N PRO A 166 9.90 -18.04 -1.60
CA PRO A 166 9.72 -19.47 -1.43
C PRO A 166 10.05 -20.15 -2.76
N ASP A 167 10.98 -21.10 -2.74
CA ASP A 167 11.42 -21.81 -3.92
C ASP A 167 10.22 -22.51 -4.58
N PRO A 168 10.00 -22.33 -5.91
CA PRO A 168 8.90 -22.98 -6.61
C PRO A 168 9.01 -24.52 -6.64
N LEU A 169 10.12 -25.08 -6.17
CA LEU A 169 10.43 -26.51 -6.22
C LEU A 169 10.04 -27.29 -4.96
N GLU A 170 9.80 -26.63 -3.81
CA GLU A 170 9.39 -27.34 -2.59
C GLU A 170 7.90 -27.76 -2.57
N LEU A 171 7.09 -27.31 -3.54
CA LEU A 171 5.67 -27.67 -3.64
C LEU A 171 5.43 -28.99 -4.40
N ARG A 172 6.48 -29.72 -4.83
CA ARG A 172 6.33 -30.97 -5.60
C ARG A 172 6.55 -32.26 -4.81
N ASP A 173 7.12 -32.21 -3.60
CA ASP A 173 7.46 -33.41 -2.83
C ASP A 173 6.38 -33.87 -1.82
N GLY A 174 5.17 -33.31 -1.91
CA GLY A 174 4.07 -33.57 -0.98
C GLY A 174 3.00 -34.57 -1.45
N ILE A 175 3.24 -35.38 -2.49
CA ILE A 175 2.28 -36.45 -2.87
C ILE A 175 2.68 -37.74 -2.14
N PRO A 176 1.90 -38.24 -1.16
CA PRO A 176 2.14 -39.58 -0.63
C PRO A 176 1.89 -40.60 -1.75
N GLU A 177 2.93 -41.33 -2.12
CA GLU A 177 2.87 -42.49 -3.01
C GLU A 177 2.12 -43.64 -2.30
N SER A 178 0.79 -43.55 -2.29
CA SER A 178 -0.06 -44.71 -2.02
C SER A 178 -0.22 -45.48 -3.33
N VAL A 179 0.61 -46.50 -3.54
CA VAL A 179 0.32 -47.57 -4.49
C VAL A 179 0.38 -48.90 -3.74
N GLU A 180 -0.80 -49.26 -3.23
CA GLU A 180 -1.17 -50.61 -2.85
C GLU A 180 -1.47 -51.39 -4.15
N VAL A 181 -0.64 -52.36 -4.54
CA VAL A 181 -1.03 -53.45 -5.46
C VAL A 181 -0.22 -54.70 -5.14
N GLY A 182 -0.89 -55.79 -4.81
CA GLY A 182 -0.27 -57.11 -4.77
C GLY A 182 -1.09 -58.17 -4.05
N ALA A 183 -2.11 -58.68 -4.75
CA ALA A 183 -2.90 -59.86 -4.39
C ALA A 183 -2.07 -61.16 -4.36
#